data_AF-A0A318T0J9-F1
#
_entry.id   AF-A0A318T0J9-F1
#
_cell.length_a   1.000
_cell.length_b   1.000
_cell.length_c   1.000
_cell.angle_alpha   90.00
_cell.angle_beta   90.00
_cell.angle_gamma   90.00
#
_symmetry.space_group_name_H-M   'P 1'
#
loop_
_entity.id
_entity.type
_entity.pdbx_description
1 polymer ?
#
loop_
_entity_poly.entity_id
_entity_poly.type
_entity_poly.pdbx_seq_one_letter_code
_entity_poly.pdbx_strand_id
1 'polypeptide(L)'
;MSDHPIPHFHNDVGHEAIEIGVHEFMCVGANPPFDHPHVYLDMGEDDELVCPYCSTLYKYNASLHGVETKPAGCLYVMTSD
;
A
#
# COMPACT_ATOMS: atom_id res chain seq x y z
N MET A 1 -23.58 -3.88 4.48
CA MET A 1 -22.83 -2.77 3.86
C MET A 1 -21.71 -2.44 4.83
N SER A 2 -20.57 -3.12 4.70
CA SER A 2 -19.38 -2.76 5.45
C SER A 2 -18.41 -2.23 4.41
N ASP A 3 -18.54 -0.94 4.12
CA ASP A 3 -17.52 -0.20 3.39
C ASP A 3 -16.37 0.01 4.38
N HIS A 4 -15.60 -1.06 4.63
CA HIS A 4 -14.33 -0.90 5.33
C HIS A 4 -13.39 -0.26 4.31
N PRO A 5 -12.95 0.99 4.54
CA PRO A 5 -12.09 1.66 3.58
C PRO A 5 -10.76 0.92 3.54
N ILE A 6 -10.54 0.15 2.47
CA ILE A 6 -9.26 -0.52 2.23
C ILE A 6 -8.24 0.59 1.94
N PRO A 7 -7.15 0.68 2.72
CA PRO A 7 -6.15 1.73 2.52
C PRO A 7 -5.46 1.52 1.17
N HIS A 8 -5.23 2.63 0.48
CA HIS A 8 -4.51 2.65 -0.79
C HIS A 8 -3.10 3.16 -0.52
N PHE A 9 -2.10 2.47 -1.06
CA PHE A 9 -0.70 2.84 -0.93
C PHE A 9 -0.08 3.04 -2.31
N HIS A 10 0.81 4.03 -2.40
CA HIS A 10 1.59 4.35 -3.58
C HIS A 10 3.07 4.43 -3.23
N ASN A 11 3.91 4.13 -4.21
CA ASN A 11 5.36 4.21 -4.13
C ASN A 11 5.90 5.11 -5.24
N ASP A 12 5.65 6.41 -5.13
CA ASP A 12 6.07 7.37 -6.15
C ASP A 12 7.59 7.60 -6.17
N VAL A 13 8.22 7.47 -5.00
CA VAL A 13 9.65 7.72 -4.79
C VAL A 13 10.50 6.52 -5.22
N GLY A 14 9.89 5.34 -5.42
CA GLY A 14 10.62 4.12 -5.79
C GLY A 14 11.37 3.50 -4.62
N HIS A 15 10.77 3.50 -3.42
CA HIS A 15 11.30 2.82 -2.25
C HIS A 15 11.42 1.32 -2.51
N GLU A 16 12.50 0.71 -2.02
CA GLU A 16 12.71 -0.74 -2.12
C GLU A 16 11.68 -1.53 -1.30
N ALA A 17 11.29 -0.99 -0.14
CA ALA A 17 10.30 -1.57 0.74
C ALA A 17 9.46 -0.50 1.45
N ILE A 18 8.19 -0.82 1.71
CA ILE A 18 7.25 0.01 2.47
C ILE A 18 6.66 -0.84 3.58
N GLU A 19 6.86 -0.41 4.82
CA GLU A 19 6.23 -1.02 5.98
C GLU A 19 4.83 -0.43 6.19
N ILE A 20 3.84 -1.29 6.43
CA ILE A 20 2.43 -0.94 6.58
C ILE A 20 1.83 -1.64 7.81
N GLY A 21 0.82 -1.04 8.42
CA GLY A 21 0.13 -1.57 9.61
C GLY A 21 -1.07 -2.47 9.33
N VAL A 22 -1.23 -2.96 8.09
CA VAL A 22 -2.37 -3.75 7.63
C VAL A 22 -1.91 -4.88 6.72
N HIS A 23 -2.64 -5.99 6.69
CA HIS A 23 -2.37 -7.11 5.77
C HIS A 23 -3.11 -6.93 4.43
N GLU A 24 -4.25 -6.23 4.46
CA GLU A 24 -5.15 -6.04 3.32
C GLU A 24 -5.09 -4.58 2.83
N PHE A 25 -4.67 -4.38 1.59
CA PHE A 25 -4.49 -3.04 1.03
C PHE A 25 -4.55 -3.01 -0.51
N MET A 26 -4.70 -1.81 -1.07
CA MET A 26 -4.66 -1.57 -2.51
C MET A 26 -3.33 -0.93 -2.91
N CYS A 27 -2.59 -1.55 -3.82
CA CYS A 27 -1.40 -0.94 -4.40
C CYS A 27 -1.75 -0.18 -5.67
N VAL A 28 -1.52 1.14 -5.66
CA VAL A 28 -1.65 2.06 -6.80
C VAL A 28 -0.41 1.97 -7.71
N GLY A 29 0.75 1.64 -7.15
CA GLY A 29 2.02 1.71 -7.88
C GLY A 29 2.61 3.11 -7.78
N ALA A 30 3.00 3.71 -8.91
CA ALA A 30 3.47 5.10 -8.97
C ALA A 30 2.30 6.06 -9.25
N ASN A 31 2.43 7.35 -8.94
CA ASN A 31 1.38 8.30 -9.33
C ASN A 31 1.28 8.41 -10.87
N PRO A 32 0.12 8.82 -11.41
CA PRO A 32 -0.04 9.10 -12.84
C PRO A 32 1.08 10.02 -13.37
N PRO A 33 1.66 9.74 -14.56
CA PRO A 33 1.18 8.85 -15.63
C PRO A 33 1.75 7.41 -15.64
N PHE A 34 2.48 7.00 -14.60
CA PHE A 34 3.13 5.67 -14.53
C PHE A 34 2.35 4.68 -13.65
N ASP A 35 1.12 5.04 -13.31
CA ASP A 35 0.17 4.18 -12.61
C ASP A 35 -0.10 2.88 -13.39
N HIS A 36 -0.22 1.78 -12.65
CA HIS A 36 -0.69 0.50 -13.17
C HIS A 36 -2.09 0.25 -12.60
N PRO A 37 -2.93 -0.60 -13.21
CA PRO A 37 -4.23 -0.92 -12.63
C PRO A 37 -4.10 -1.25 -11.14
N HIS A 38 -4.82 -0.50 -10.28
CA HIS A 38 -4.73 -0.66 -8.85
C HIS A 38 -5.07 -2.11 -8.49
N VAL A 39 -4.15 -2.79 -7.81
CA VAL A 39 -4.29 -4.21 -7.47
C VAL A 39 -4.54 -4.36 -5.97
N TYR A 40 -5.47 -5.25 -5.64
CA TYR A 40 -5.68 -5.67 -4.26
C TYR A 40 -4.61 -6.67 -3.85
N LEU A 41 -3.94 -6.40 -2.73
CA LEU A 41 -2.92 -7.24 -2.15
C LEU A 41 -3.33 -7.62 -0.73
N ASP A 42 -3.24 -8.92 -0.44
CA ASP A 42 -3.54 -9.50 0.85
C ASP A 42 -2.32 -10.33 1.27
N MET A 43 -1.68 -9.95 2.36
CA MET A 43 -0.55 -10.67 2.94
C MET A 43 -0.99 -11.96 3.64
N GLY A 44 -2.26 -12.09 4.03
CA GLY A 44 -2.79 -13.25 4.73
C GLY A 44 -2.09 -13.48 6.07
N GLU A 45 -1.36 -14.60 6.17
CA GLU A 45 -0.55 -15.00 7.33
C GLU A 45 0.93 -14.62 7.18
N ASP A 46 1.34 -14.11 6.02
CA ASP A 46 2.71 -13.64 5.78
C ASP A 46 2.91 -12.21 6.29
N ASP A 47 4.14 -11.88 6.68
CA ASP A 47 4.52 -10.52 7.11
C ASP A 47 5.11 -9.68 5.97
N GLU A 48 5.26 -10.23 4.77
CA GLU A 48 5.80 -9.51 3.62
C GLU A 48 5.18 -9.98 2.30
N LEU A 49 4.96 -9.04 1.38
CA LEU A 49 4.38 -9.31 0.08
C LEU A 49 4.96 -8.37 -0.97
N VAL A 50 5.35 -8.93 -2.11
CA VAL A 50 5.82 -8.14 -3.27
C VAL A 50 4.66 -7.89 -4.22
N CYS A 51 4.45 -6.63 -4.59
CA CYS A 51 3.48 -6.30 -5.64
C CYS A 51 3.97 -6.81 -7.01
N PRO A 52 3.17 -7.61 -7.74
CA PRO A 52 3.60 -8.21 -9.01
C PRO A 52 3.78 -7.20 -10.16
N TYR A 53 3.29 -5.97 -10.00
CA TYR A 53 3.38 -4.92 -11.02
C TYR A 53 4.53 -3.95 -10.77
N CYS A 54 4.52 -3.27 -9.61
CA CYS A 54 5.53 -2.27 -9.27
C CYS A 54 6.78 -2.85 -8.60
N SER A 55 6.83 -4.17 -8.34
CA SER A 55 7.94 -4.84 -7.63
C SER A 55 8.29 -4.21 -6.28
N THR A 56 7.35 -3.48 -5.68
CA THR A 56 7.51 -2.87 -4.35
C THR A 56 7.29 -3.95 -3.30
N LEU A 57 8.20 -4.06 -2.34
CA LEU A 57 8.09 -4.96 -1.21
C LEU A 57 7.28 -4.28 -0.11
N TYR A 58 6.10 -4.81 0.21
CA TYR A 58 5.35 -4.40 1.39
C TYR A 58 5.71 -5.30 2.55
N LYS A 59 5.88 -4.70 3.73
CA LYS A 59 6.14 -5.42 4.98
C LYS A 59 5.12 -5.05 6.01
N TYR A 60 4.52 -6.02 6.67
CA TYR A 60 3.70 -5.76 7.83
C TYR A 60 4.59 -5.31 9.00
N ASN A 61 4.20 -4.23 9.65
CA ASN A 61 4.80 -3.78 10.88
C ASN A 61 3.71 -3.56 11.93
N ALA A 62 3.65 -4.46 12.92
CA ALA A 62 2.70 -4.39 14.03
C ALA A 62 2.82 -3.12 14.90
N SER A 63 3.88 -2.33 14.75
CA SER A 63 4.06 -1.03 15.40
C SER A 63 3.39 0.13 14.64
N LEU A 64 2.90 -0.11 13.41
CA LEU A 64 2.18 0.85 12.59
C LEU A 64 0.68 0.54 12.68
N HIS A 65 -0.17 1.56 12.72
CA HIS A 65 -1.62 1.38 12.86
C HIS A 65 -2.40 1.95 11.66
N GLY A 66 -3.16 1.08 11.00
CA GLY A 66 -4.15 1.45 9.98
C GLY A 66 -3.54 2.02 8.71
N VAL A 67 -3.30 3.33 8.68
CA VAL A 67 -2.84 4.09 7.49
C VAL A 67 -1.39 4.59 7.61
N GLU A 68 -0.73 4.25 8.71
CA GLU A 68 0.68 4.61 8.90
C GLU A 68 1.59 3.78 7.99
N THR A 69 2.53 4.47 7.33
CA THR A 69 3.54 3.84 6.46
C THR A 69 4.94 4.26 6.87
N LYS A 70 5.90 3.37 6.66
CA LYS A 70 7.33 3.71 6.67
C LYS A 70 7.99 3.25 5.37
N PRO A 71 8.57 4.17 4.58
CA PRO A 71 8.65 5.62 4.80
C PRO A 71 7.28 6.31 4.82
N ALA A 72 7.22 7.46 5.48
CA ALA A 72 5.99 8.24 5.58
C ALA A 72 5.65 8.89 4.23
N GLY A 73 4.36 9.07 3.95
CA GLY A 73 3.89 9.68 2.70
C GLY A 73 3.67 8.70 1.55
N CYS A 74 3.57 7.40 1.84
CA CYS A 74 3.18 6.38 0.87
C CYS A 74 1.67 6.10 0.88
N LEU A 75 0.90 6.77 1.75
CA LEU A 75 -0.55 6.66 1.80
C LEU A 75 -1.19 7.46 0.65
N TYR A 76 -1.95 6.78 -0.19
CA TYR A 76 -2.70 7.41 -1.27
C TYR A 76 -4.06 7.88 -0.74
N VAL A 77 -4.16 9.19 -0.48
CA VAL A 77 -5.39 9.82 -0.01
C VAL A 77 -6.19 10.25 -1.25
N MET A 78 -7.18 9.46 -1.65
CA MET A 78 -8.20 9.93 -2.60
C MET A 78 -9.00 11.03 -1.91
N THR A 79 -8.55 12.25 -2.07
CA THR A 79 -9.26 13.41 -1.53
C THR A 79 -10.47 13.63 -2.43
N SER A 80 -11.63 13.11 -2.03
CA SER A 80 -12.90 13.57 -2.59
C SER A 80 -13.09 15.03 -2.20
N ASP A 81 -12.83 15.93 -3.15
CA ASP A 81 -13.47 17.26 -3.18
C ASP A 81 -14.84 17.13 -3.87
#